data_AF-A0A2E0FB24-F1
#
_entry.id   AF-A0A2E0FB24-F1
#
_cell.length_a   1.000
_cell.length_b   1.000
_cell.length_c   1.000
_cell.angle_alpha   90.00
_cell.angle_beta   90.00
_cell.angle_gamma   90.00
#
_symmetry.space_group_name_H-M   'P 1'
#
loop_
_entity.id
_entity.type
_entity.pdbx_description
1 polymer ?
#
loop_
_entity_poly.entity_id
_entity_poly.type
_entity_poly.pdbx_seq_one_letter_code
_entity_poly.pdbx_strand_id
1 'polypeptide(L)'
;MEEFKTWFFIGFDHIMDIQALDHTLFILALVVAYDSSQIKKIIFLVTAFTIGHSVTLALSALELISFNQKIIEFSIPLTIFLTALNNIVNRKESKKKFVSSNYIIGLVFGLIHGLGFANYLKALLFKDNIVFELFTFNVGIEIAQIILVFVFLFLSFLFSRFVFSKREDWILFVSALIMGISFMLISNAKFW
;
A
#
# COMPACT_ATOMS: atom_id res chain seq x y z
N MET A 1 11.21 25.66 5.45
CA MET A 1 10.40 25.39 4.24
C MET A 1 11.08 24.40 3.30
N GLU A 2 12.39 24.51 3.05
CA GLU A 2 13.11 23.56 2.19
C GLU A 2 13.14 22.13 2.78
N GLU A 3 13.44 21.97 4.08
CA GLU A 3 13.42 20.66 4.75
C GLU A 3 12.05 19.96 4.65
N PHE A 4 10.96 20.71 4.87
CA PHE A 4 9.60 20.16 4.72
C PHE A 4 9.35 19.66 3.30
N LYS A 5 9.67 20.46 2.28
CA LYS A 5 9.47 20.06 0.88
C LYS A 5 10.26 18.81 0.55
N THR A 6 11.52 18.74 0.97
CA THR A 6 12.38 17.58 0.72
C THR A 6 11.75 16.31 1.27
N TRP A 7 11.41 16.29 2.56
CA TRP A 7 10.84 15.08 3.17
C TRP A 7 9.45 14.74 2.64
N PHE A 8 8.64 15.76 2.33
CA PHE A 8 7.33 15.56 1.73
C PHE A 8 7.45 14.87 0.37
N PHE A 9 8.34 15.35 -0.51
CA PHE A 9 8.53 14.75 -1.83
C PHE A 9 9.21 13.38 -1.76
N ILE A 10 10.14 13.15 -0.83
CA ILE A 10 10.69 11.80 -0.60
C ILE A 10 9.56 10.81 -0.26
N GLY A 11 8.59 11.20 0.59
CA GLY A 11 7.43 10.37 0.91
C GLY A 11 6.41 10.25 -0.21
N PHE A 12 6.17 11.32 -0.95
CA PHE A 12 5.26 11.33 -2.08
C PHE A 12 5.78 10.45 -3.22
N ASP A 13 7.04 10.63 -3.59
CA ASP A 13 7.69 9.88 -4.67
C ASP A 13 7.88 8.41 -4.28
N HIS A 14 8.06 8.10 -2.99
CA HIS A 14 8.05 6.71 -2.50
C HIS A 14 6.79 5.93 -2.87
N ILE A 15 5.63 6.59 -3.06
CA ILE A 15 4.40 5.91 -3.51
C ILE A 15 4.24 5.97 -5.04
N MET A 16 4.70 7.05 -5.67
CA MET A 16 4.48 7.33 -7.10
C MET A 16 5.59 6.79 -8.02
N ASP A 17 6.73 6.38 -7.47
CA ASP A 17 7.84 5.80 -8.24
C ASP A 17 7.48 4.40 -8.77
N ILE A 18 7.90 4.12 -10.00
CA ILE A 18 7.81 2.81 -10.65
C ILE A 18 8.62 1.77 -9.88
N GLN A 19 9.67 2.17 -9.15
CA GLN A 19 10.43 1.25 -8.30
C GLN A 19 9.63 0.80 -7.07
N ALA A 20 8.62 1.57 -6.65
CA ALA A 20 7.73 1.27 -5.53
C ALA A 20 6.37 0.73 -5.99
N LEU A 21 6.39 -0.08 -7.07
CA LEU A 21 5.20 -0.73 -7.60
C LEU A 21 4.45 -1.56 -6.56
N ASP A 22 5.15 -2.11 -5.57
CA ASP A 22 4.56 -2.86 -4.46
C ASP A 22 3.51 -2.05 -3.69
N HIS A 23 3.79 -0.79 -3.34
CA HIS A 23 2.86 0.09 -2.62
C HIS A 23 1.62 0.38 -3.44
N THR A 24 1.82 0.73 -4.72
CA THR A 24 0.72 0.98 -5.65
C THR A 24 -0.14 -0.27 -5.82
N LEU A 25 0.46 -1.42 -6.14
CA LEU A 25 -0.25 -2.69 -6.31
C LEU A 25 -1.03 -3.08 -5.06
N PHE A 26 -0.45 -2.89 -3.89
CA PHE A 26 -1.08 -3.19 -2.62
C PHE A 26 -2.34 -2.33 -2.37
N ILE A 27 -2.23 -1.01 -2.52
CA ILE A 27 -3.37 -0.08 -2.35
C ILE A 27 -4.46 -0.42 -3.35
N LEU A 28 -4.10 -0.67 -4.61
CA LEU A 28 -5.08 -1.06 -5.63
C LEU A 28 -5.76 -2.40 -5.29
N ALA A 29 -5.02 -3.37 -4.76
CA ALA A 29 -5.56 -4.64 -4.30
C ALA A 29 -6.56 -4.45 -3.15
N LEU A 30 -6.29 -3.54 -2.23
CA LEU A 30 -7.23 -3.23 -1.16
C LEU A 30 -8.48 -2.52 -1.68
N VAL A 31 -8.30 -1.52 -2.53
CA VAL A 31 -9.37 -0.59 -2.92
C VAL A 31 -10.29 -1.17 -4.00
N VAL A 32 -9.84 -2.13 -4.82
CA VAL A 32 -10.67 -2.78 -5.84
C VAL A 32 -11.93 -3.44 -5.27
N ALA A 33 -11.92 -3.85 -4.00
CA ALA A 33 -13.10 -4.42 -3.35
C ALA A 33 -14.18 -3.36 -3.01
N TYR A 34 -13.87 -2.06 -3.09
CA TYR A 34 -14.72 -0.96 -2.65
C TYR A 34 -15.23 -0.09 -3.81
N ASP A 35 -16.42 0.47 -3.65
CA ASP A 35 -16.99 1.44 -4.59
C ASP A 35 -16.90 2.89 -4.06
N SER A 36 -17.17 3.87 -4.93
CA SER A 36 -17.06 5.30 -4.60
C SER A 36 -18.00 5.75 -3.47
N SER A 37 -19.10 5.03 -3.20
CA SER A 37 -19.98 5.33 -2.05
C SER A 37 -19.30 5.02 -0.71
N GLN A 38 -18.20 4.26 -0.73
CA GLN A 38 -17.46 3.82 0.45
C GLN A 38 -16.18 4.61 0.69
N ILE A 39 -16.06 5.83 0.13
CA ILE A 39 -14.85 6.67 0.20
C ILE A 39 -14.31 6.81 1.63
N LYS A 40 -15.18 6.98 2.64
CA LYS A 40 -14.76 7.09 4.05
C LYS A 40 -14.04 5.82 4.52
N LYS A 41 -14.53 4.64 4.14
CA LYS A 41 -13.92 3.35 4.50
C LYS A 41 -12.57 3.20 3.80
N ILE A 42 -12.46 3.66 2.56
CA ILE A 42 -11.21 3.63 1.81
C ILE A 42 -10.16 4.54 2.47
N ILE A 43 -10.55 5.76 2.84
CA ILE A 43 -9.64 6.69 3.55
C ILE A 43 -9.14 6.05 4.84
N PHE A 44 -10.05 5.54 5.70
CA PHE A 44 -9.63 4.86 6.94
C PHE A 44 -8.71 3.67 6.70
N LEU A 45 -8.91 2.94 5.59
CA LEU A 45 -8.09 1.79 5.22
C LEU A 45 -6.66 2.20 4.82
N VAL A 46 -6.55 3.24 3.98
CA VAL A 46 -5.26 3.81 3.57
C VAL A 46 -4.53 4.40 4.77
N THR A 47 -5.22 5.20 5.59
CA THR A 47 -4.64 5.76 6.80
C THR A 47 -4.18 4.68 7.78
N ALA A 48 -4.93 3.57 7.92
CA ALA A 48 -4.51 2.45 8.78
C ALA A 48 -3.20 1.80 8.28
N PHE A 49 -3.04 1.68 6.96
CA PHE A 49 -1.79 1.24 6.35
C PHE A 49 -0.66 2.24 6.65
N THR A 50 -0.88 3.55 6.45
CA THR A 50 0.11 4.59 6.73
C THR A 50 0.54 4.59 8.19
N ILE A 51 -0.40 4.38 9.11
CA ILE A 51 -0.10 4.26 10.54
C ILE A 51 0.81 3.06 10.80
N GLY A 52 0.46 1.87 10.30
CA GLY A 52 1.32 0.68 10.44
C GLY A 52 2.71 0.91 9.84
N HIS A 53 2.76 1.48 8.64
CA HIS A 53 3.99 1.82 7.94
C HIS A 53 4.88 2.79 8.73
N SER A 54 4.27 3.86 9.26
CA SER A 54 4.94 4.87 10.08
C SER A 54 5.55 4.26 11.33
N VAL A 55 4.84 3.32 11.99
CA VAL A 55 5.30 2.68 13.22
C VAL A 55 6.58 1.90 12.98
N THR A 56 6.62 1.03 11.96
CA THR A 56 7.83 0.22 11.70
C THR A 56 8.98 1.02 11.15
N LEU A 57 8.71 2.06 10.34
CA LEU A 57 9.73 3.03 9.95
C LEU A 57 10.35 3.74 11.15
N ALA A 58 9.53 4.26 12.07
CA ALA A 58 10.01 4.96 13.26
C ALA A 58 10.83 4.02 14.16
N LEU A 59 10.32 2.82 14.43
CA LEU A 59 11.03 1.83 15.25
C LEU A 59 12.38 1.43 14.64
N SER A 60 12.45 1.28 13.31
CA SER A 60 13.68 0.90 12.63
C SER A 60 14.66 2.07 12.50
N ALA A 61 14.17 3.30 12.24
CA ALA A 61 14.97 4.52 12.23
C ALA A 61 15.61 4.82 13.59
N LEU A 62 14.89 4.54 14.68
CA LEU A 62 15.37 4.63 16.07
C LEU A 62 16.23 3.43 16.50
N GLU A 63 16.50 2.49 15.59
CA GLU A 63 17.31 1.28 15.84
C GLU A 63 16.74 0.34 16.91
N LEU A 64 15.43 0.43 17.20
CA LEU A 64 14.75 -0.38 18.21
C LEU A 64 14.42 -1.78 17.70
N ILE A 65 14.29 -1.94 16.39
CA ILE A 65 14.00 -3.22 15.73
C ILE A 65 14.92 -3.42 14.52
N SER A 66 15.28 -4.67 14.27
CA SER A 66 15.96 -5.10 13.06
C SER A 66 15.36 -6.41 12.57
N PHE A 67 15.16 -6.52 11.26
CA PHE A 67 14.60 -7.70 10.61
C PHE A 67 15.47 -8.10 9.44
N ASN A 68 15.40 -9.37 9.06
CA ASN A 68 16.09 -9.85 7.86
C ASN A 68 15.41 -9.27 6.62
N GLN A 69 16.12 -8.39 5.90
CA GLN A 69 15.62 -7.71 4.70
C GLN A 69 15.06 -8.69 3.66
N LYS A 70 15.69 -9.87 3.48
CA LYS A 70 15.19 -10.88 2.53
C LYS A 70 13.79 -11.39 2.90
N ILE A 71 13.52 -11.54 4.20
CA ILE A 71 12.19 -11.98 4.68
C ILE A 71 11.15 -10.91 4.36
N ILE A 72 11.50 -9.63 4.56
CA ILE A 72 10.59 -8.51 4.31
C ILE A 72 10.33 -8.35 2.80
N GLU A 73 11.37 -8.38 1.97
CA GLU A 73 11.28 -8.27 0.51
C GLU A 73 10.45 -9.39 -0.12
N PHE A 74 10.43 -10.59 0.47
CA PHE A 74 9.52 -11.64 0.06
C PHE A 74 8.10 -11.49 0.64
N SER A 75 7.99 -11.06 1.89
CA SER A 75 6.70 -10.92 2.58
C SER A 75 5.83 -9.85 1.92
N ILE A 76 6.41 -8.74 1.48
CA ILE A 76 5.69 -7.65 0.80
C ILE A 76 4.88 -8.16 -0.40
N PRO A 77 5.49 -8.71 -1.48
CA PRO A 77 4.74 -9.18 -2.64
C PRO A 77 3.89 -10.41 -2.34
N LEU A 78 4.24 -11.22 -1.33
CA LEU A 78 3.37 -12.30 -0.85
C LEU A 78 2.05 -11.76 -0.29
N THR A 79 2.08 -10.70 0.53
CA THR A 79 0.85 -10.10 1.08
C THR A 79 -0.03 -9.48 0.00
N ILE A 80 0.57 -8.88 -1.05
CA ILE A 80 -0.15 -8.38 -2.23
C ILE A 80 -0.83 -9.54 -2.97
N PHE A 81 -0.09 -10.62 -3.22
CA PHE A 81 -0.60 -11.82 -3.89
C PHE A 81 -1.80 -12.41 -3.14
N LEU A 82 -1.67 -12.58 -1.82
CA LEU A 82 -2.74 -13.12 -0.98
C LEU A 82 -3.98 -12.21 -0.95
N THR A 83 -3.78 -10.88 -0.95
CA THR A 83 -4.87 -9.91 -1.01
C THR A 83 -5.63 -10.02 -2.34
N ALA A 84 -4.90 -10.08 -3.45
CA ALA A 84 -5.48 -10.24 -4.78
C ALA A 84 -6.22 -11.58 -4.93
N LEU A 85 -5.65 -12.67 -4.42
CA LEU A 85 -6.30 -13.98 -4.39
C LEU A 85 -7.60 -13.93 -3.57
N ASN A 86 -7.56 -13.31 -2.39
CA ASN A 86 -8.72 -13.14 -1.52
C ASN A 86 -9.85 -12.35 -2.21
N ASN A 87 -9.52 -11.31 -2.97
CA ASN A 87 -10.50 -10.59 -3.78
C ASN A 87 -11.12 -11.46 -4.87
N ILE A 88 -10.31 -12.28 -5.55
CA ILE A 88 -10.81 -13.18 -6.60
C ILE A 88 -11.78 -14.19 -6.01
N VAL A 89 -11.41 -14.85 -4.92
CA VAL A 89 -12.25 -15.87 -4.26
C VAL A 89 -13.57 -15.26 -3.80
N ASN A 90 -13.53 -14.07 -3.21
CA ASN A 90 -14.70 -13.45 -2.57
C ASN A 90 -15.42 -12.41 -3.43
N ARG A 91 -15.10 -12.29 -4.73
CA ARG A 91 -15.66 -11.27 -5.64
C ARG A 91 -17.20 -11.26 -5.74
N LYS A 92 -17.84 -12.37 -5.37
CA LYS A 92 -19.31 -12.55 -5.39
C LYS A 92 -19.98 -12.36 -4.02
N GLU A 93 -19.21 -12.25 -2.94
CA GLU A 93 -19.77 -12.13 -1.59
C GLU A 93 -20.38 -10.74 -1.35
N SER A 94 -21.42 -10.69 -0.50
CA SER A 94 -22.13 -9.44 -0.22
C SER A 94 -21.26 -8.41 0.51
N LYS A 95 -21.44 -7.12 0.17
CA LYS A 95 -20.67 -5.92 0.62
C LYS A 95 -20.43 -5.76 2.13
N LYS A 96 -21.08 -6.56 3.01
CA LYS A 96 -21.08 -6.36 4.47
C LYS A 96 -20.00 -7.16 5.22
N LYS A 97 -19.63 -8.37 4.79
CA LYS A 97 -18.73 -9.25 5.57
C LYS A 97 -17.25 -8.94 5.36
N PHE A 98 -16.91 -8.43 4.19
CA PHE A 98 -15.52 -8.16 3.77
C PHE A 98 -14.88 -6.93 4.46
N VAL A 99 -15.68 -5.98 4.94
CA VAL A 99 -15.18 -4.62 5.26
C VAL A 99 -14.52 -4.50 6.64
N SER A 100 -14.92 -5.29 7.64
CA SER A 100 -14.45 -5.07 9.02
C SER A 100 -13.06 -5.63 9.30
N SER A 101 -12.66 -6.72 8.63
CA SER A 101 -11.32 -7.30 8.81
C SER A 101 -10.23 -6.50 8.09
N ASN A 102 -10.61 -5.69 7.10
CA ASN A 102 -9.66 -5.04 6.19
C ASN A 102 -8.82 -3.96 6.86
N TYR A 103 -9.29 -3.29 7.91
CA TYR A 103 -8.48 -2.27 8.60
C TYR A 103 -7.29 -2.89 9.35
N ILE A 104 -7.51 -4.02 10.02
CA ILE A 104 -6.43 -4.75 10.71
C ILE A 104 -5.44 -5.28 9.67
N ILE A 105 -5.95 -5.82 8.57
CA ILE A 105 -5.13 -6.30 7.45
C ILE A 105 -4.29 -5.14 6.88
N GLY A 106 -4.91 -3.99 6.61
CA GLY A 106 -4.21 -2.79 6.14
C GLY A 106 -3.12 -2.32 7.10
N LEU A 107 -3.39 -2.30 8.40
CA LEU A 107 -2.41 -1.96 9.43
C LEU A 107 -1.25 -2.96 9.47
N VAL A 108 -1.53 -4.27 9.51
CA VAL A 108 -0.50 -5.32 9.53
C VAL A 108 0.37 -5.26 8.28
N PHE A 109 -0.24 -5.04 7.12
CA PHE A 109 0.50 -4.90 5.87
C PHE A 109 1.32 -3.61 5.83
N GLY A 110 0.81 -2.53 6.41
CA GLY A 110 1.58 -1.31 6.67
C GLY A 110 2.83 -1.59 7.49
N LEU A 111 2.69 -2.33 8.61
CA LEU A 111 3.84 -2.72 9.43
C LEU A 111 4.91 -3.44 8.59
N ILE A 112 4.52 -4.43 7.78
CA ILE A 112 5.44 -5.20 6.94
C ILE A 112 6.10 -4.32 5.88
N HIS A 113 5.33 -3.48 5.18
CA HIS A 113 5.85 -2.61 4.12
C HIS A 113 6.82 -1.56 4.65
N GLY A 114 6.55 -0.98 5.83
CA GLY A 114 7.44 0.03 6.42
C GLY A 114 8.85 -0.50 6.70
N LEU A 115 8.98 -1.80 7.01
CA LEU A 115 10.28 -2.45 7.18
C LEU A 115 11.08 -2.52 5.87
N GLY A 116 10.43 -2.59 4.71
CA GLY A 116 11.09 -2.72 3.41
C GLY A 116 11.88 -1.47 3.02
N PHE A 117 11.38 -0.31 3.40
CA PHE A 117 11.98 1.00 3.11
C PHE A 117 12.84 1.56 4.25
N ALA A 118 12.72 0.99 5.46
CA ALA A 118 13.32 1.54 6.65
C ALA A 118 14.85 1.72 6.58
N ASN A 119 15.57 0.77 5.99
CA ASN A 119 17.03 0.84 5.88
C ASN A 119 17.50 2.00 4.99
N TYR A 120 16.78 2.25 3.89
CA TYR A 120 17.07 3.38 3.00
C TYR A 120 16.75 4.71 3.69
N LEU A 121 15.57 4.82 4.30
CA LEU A 121 15.16 6.04 5.00
C LEU A 121 16.12 6.37 6.15
N LYS A 122 16.51 5.36 6.93
CA LYS A 122 17.49 5.50 8.01
C LYS A 122 18.82 6.10 7.56
N ALA A 123 19.27 5.79 6.34
CA ALA A 123 20.51 6.36 5.79
C ALA A 123 20.39 7.85 5.41
N LEU A 124 19.16 8.35 5.23
CA LEU A 124 18.88 9.74 4.86
C LEU A 124 18.50 10.63 6.05
N LEU A 125 17.97 10.04 7.14
CA LEU A 125 17.46 10.79 8.28
C LEU A 125 18.57 11.50 9.06
N PHE A 126 18.32 12.72 9.50
CA PHE A 126 19.20 13.47 10.38
C PHE A 126 18.80 13.22 11.85
N LYS A 127 19.78 12.81 12.67
CA LYS A 127 19.53 12.38 14.06
C LYS A 127 18.80 13.41 14.92
N ASP A 128 19.03 14.70 14.68
CA ASP A 128 18.47 15.77 15.50
C ASP A 128 16.99 16.08 15.17
N ASN A 129 16.50 15.69 13.98
CA ASN A 129 15.15 16.06 13.50
C ASN A 129 14.24 14.87 13.13
N ILE A 130 14.66 13.62 13.38
CA ILE A 130 13.97 12.37 12.96
C ILE A 130 12.44 12.44 13.05
N VAL A 131 11.88 12.97 14.16
CA VAL A 131 10.42 13.05 14.35
C VAL A 131 9.75 13.92 13.29
N PHE A 132 10.32 15.09 12.99
CA PHE A 132 9.78 16.02 11.99
C PHE A 132 9.91 15.45 10.57
N GLU A 133 11.03 14.79 10.29
CA GLU A 133 11.33 14.17 9.01
C GLU A 133 10.38 13.01 8.71
N LEU A 134 10.22 12.09 9.68
CA LEU A 134 9.27 10.98 9.60
C LEU A 134 7.83 11.47 9.48
N PHE A 135 7.45 12.49 10.25
CA PHE A 135 6.11 13.06 10.15
C PHE A 135 5.86 13.61 8.74
N THR A 136 6.78 14.43 8.23
CA THR A 136 6.63 15.08 6.92
C THR A 136 6.66 14.07 5.77
N PHE A 137 7.52 13.06 5.87
CA PHE A 137 7.58 11.93 4.95
C PHE A 137 6.24 11.17 4.90
N ASN A 138 5.65 10.84 6.05
CA ASN A 138 4.37 10.13 6.09
C ASN A 138 3.19 10.99 5.62
N VAL A 139 3.25 12.32 5.78
CA VAL A 139 2.29 13.24 5.15
C VAL A 139 2.38 13.16 3.62
N GLY A 140 3.59 13.09 3.05
CA GLY A 140 3.81 12.86 1.62
C GLY A 140 3.18 11.55 1.14
N ILE A 141 3.40 10.46 1.89
CA ILE A 141 2.79 9.14 1.62
C ILE A 141 1.28 9.24 1.58
N GLU A 142 0.64 9.72 2.66
CA GLU A 142 -0.82 9.75 2.77
C GLU A 142 -1.46 10.53 1.60
N ILE A 143 -0.87 11.67 1.22
CA ILE A 143 -1.36 12.48 0.10
C ILE A 143 -1.21 11.73 -1.23
N ALA A 144 -0.06 11.10 -1.50
CA ALA A 144 0.15 10.33 -2.71
C ALA A 144 -0.84 9.14 -2.81
N GLN A 145 -1.06 8.42 -1.70
CA GLN A 145 -2.01 7.31 -1.67
C GLN A 145 -3.44 7.77 -1.90
N ILE A 146 -3.86 8.89 -1.29
CA ILE A 146 -5.19 9.47 -1.52
C ILE A 146 -5.37 9.82 -2.99
N ILE A 147 -4.38 10.46 -3.63
CA ILE A 147 -4.42 10.79 -5.07
C ILE A 147 -4.56 9.52 -5.90
N LEU A 148 -3.73 8.50 -5.64
CA LEU A 148 -3.78 7.21 -6.32
C LEU A 148 -5.17 6.57 -6.22
N VAL A 149 -5.76 6.58 -5.02
CA VAL A 149 -7.12 6.06 -4.79
C VAL A 149 -8.15 6.81 -5.62
N PHE A 150 -8.12 8.14 -5.64
CA PHE A 150 -9.09 8.92 -6.42
C PHE A 150 -8.97 8.65 -7.92
N VAL A 151 -7.73 8.60 -8.44
CA VAL A 151 -7.47 8.24 -9.84
C VAL A 151 -8.02 6.84 -10.14
N PHE A 152 -7.75 5.87 -9.28
CA PHE A 152 -8.22 4.49 -9.46
C PHE A 152 -9.75 4.37 -9.40
N LEU A 153 -10.42 5.06 -8.48
CA LEU A 153 -11.88 5.07 -8.40
C LEU A 153 -12.50 5.73 -9.64
N PHE A 154 -11.89 6.80 -10.15
CA PHE A 154 -12.33 7.44 -11.39
C PHE A 154 -12.19 6.52 -12.61
N LEU A 155 -11.05 5.85 -12.76
CA LEU A 155 -10.85 4.85 -13.81
C LEU A 155 -11.82 3.68 -13.64
N SER A 156 -11.98 3.15 -12.43
CA SER A 156 -12.95 2.10 -12.12
C SER A 156 -14.37 2.48 -12.53
N PHE A 157 -14.77 3.73 -12.31
CA PHE A 157 -16.07 4.25 -12.74
C PHE A 157 -16.21 4.23 -14.27
N LEU A 158 -15.21 4.72 -15.01
CA LEU A 158 -15.22 4.69 -16.48
C LEU A 158 -15.26 3.26 -17.03
N PHE A 159 -14.40 2.38 -16.56
CA PHE A 159 -14.34 0.99 -17.03
C PHE A 159 -15.60 0.20 -16.68
N SER A 160 -16.20 0.43 -15.51
CA SER A 160 -17.48 -0.20 -15.14
C SER A 160 -18.67 0.31 -15.95
N ARG A 161 -18.57 1.52 -16.52
CA ARG A 161 -19.62 2.08 -17.38
C ARG A 161 -19.51 1.62 -18.83
N PHE A 162 -18.29 1.43 -19.33
CA PHE A 162 -18.05 1.23 -20.76
C PHE A 162 -17.50 -0.15 -21.15
N VAL A 163 -16.91 -0.91 -20.22
CA VAL A 163 -16.19 -2.15 -20.52
C VAL A 163 -16.76 -3.35 -19.76
N PHE A 164 -16.95 -3.22 -18.44
CA PHE A 164 -17.39 -4.35 -17.59
C PHE A 164 -18.84 -4.17 -17.14
N SER A 165 -19.73 -5.07 -17.56
CA SER A 165 -21.15 -5.00 -17.17
C SER A 165 -21.40 -5.33 -15.70
N LYS A 166 -20.49 -6.08 -15.05
CA LYS A 166 -20.62 -6.46 -13.65
C LYS A 166 -19.38 -6.10 -12.84
N ARG A 167 -19.60 -5.73 -11.59
CA ARG A 167 -18.52 -5.39 -10.65
C ARG A 167 -17.60 -6.59 -10.36
N GLU A 168 -18.15 -7.80 -10.33
CA GLU A 168 -17.37 -9.03 -10.11
C GLU A 168 -16.30 -9.25 -11.20
N ASP A 169 -16.59 -8.86 -12.45
CA ASP A 169 -15.67 -9.01 -13.57
C ASP A 169 -14.52 -7.99 -13.50
N TRP A 170 -14.84 -6.74 -13.11
CA TRP A 170 -13.82 -5.71 -12.83
C TRP A 170 -12.87 -6.14 -11.70
N ILE A 171 -13.43 -6.63 -10.59
CA ILE A 171 -12.64 -7.12 -9.45
C ILE A 171 -11.74 -8.26 -9.89
N LEU A 172 -12.28 -9.23 -10.65
CA LEU A 172 -11.51 -10.35 -11.17
C LEU A 172 -10.36 -9.89 -12.07
N PHE A 173 -10.65 -8.99 -13.03
CA PHE A 173 -9.65 -8.50 -13.98
C PHE A 173 -8.49 -7.80 -13.28
N VAL A 174 -8.78 -6.80 -12.45
CA VAL A 174 -7.75 -6.04 -11.73
C VAL A 174 -6.98 -6.93 -10.75
N SER A 175 -7.69 -7.77 -9.99
CA SER A 175 -7.02 -8.66 -9.02
C SER A 175 -6.17 -9.72 -9.71
N ALA A 176 -6.57 -10.24 -10.87
CA ALA A 176 -5.75 -11.18 -11.64
C ALA A 176 -4.46 -10.52 -12.17
N LEU A 177 -4.53 -9.28 -12.64
CA LEU A 177 -3.34 -8.52 -13.03
C LEU A 177 -2.40 -8.30 -11.85
N ILE A 178 -2.94 -7.83 -10.72
CA ILE A 178 -2.14 -7.60 -9.50
C ILE A 178 -1.50 -8.91 -9.03
N MET A 179 -2.27 -10.01 -8.98
CA MET A 179 -1.78 -11.33 -8.58
C MET A 179 -0.65 -11.84 -9.50
N GLY A 180 -0.77 -11.61 -10.81
CA GLY A 180 0.28 -11.96 -11.78
C GLY A 180 1.56 -11.15 -11.58
N ILE A 181 1.44 -9.83 -11.39
CA ILE A 181 2.61 -8.96 -11.14
C ILE A 181 3.25 -9.30 -9.80
N SER A 182 2.47 -9.51 -8.73
CA SER A 182 2.99 -9.88 -7.42
C SER A 182 3.66 -11.26 -7.44
N PHE A 183 3.18 -12.21 -8.24
CA PHE A 183 3.85 -13.49 -8.44
C PHE A 183 5.23 -13.34 -9.10
N MET A 184 5.34 -12.43 -10.08
CA MET A 184 6.63 -12.08 -10.67
C MET A 184 7.58 -11.45 -9.64
N LEU A 185 7.07 -10.55 -8.79
CA LEU A 185 7.85 -9.94 -7.70
C LEU A 185 8.35 -10.99 -6.67
N ILE A 186 7.48 -11.91 -6.24
CA ILE A 186 7.87 -13.05 -5.38
C ILE A 186 8.97 -13.87 -6.04
N SER A 187 8.84 -14.11 -7.35
CA SER A 187 9.82 -14.86 -8.14
C SER A 187 11.13 -14.10 -8.37
N ASN A 188 11.21 -12.81 -8.05
CA ASN A 188 12.46 -12.05 -8.10
C ASN A 188 13.08 -11.89 -6.70
N ALA A 189 12.27 -11.91 -5.64
CA ALA A 189 12.70 -11.88 -4.24
C ALA A 189 13.32 -13.21 -3.74
N LYS A 190 13.85 -14.03 -4.65
CA LYS A 190 14.25 -15.43 -4.43
C LYS A 190 15.31 -15.58 -3.33
N PHE A 191 15.04 -16.47 -2.38
CA PHE A 191 15.91 -16.86 -1.26
C PHE A 191 16.92 -17.96 -1.62
N TRP A 192 17.68 -17.81 -2.70
CA TRP A 192 18.70 -18.79 -3.05
C TRP A 192 19.98 -18.13 -3.56
#